data_AF-T0RKA0-F1
#
_entry.id   AF-T0RKA0-F1
#
_cell.length_a   1.000
_cell.length_b   1.000
_cell.length_c   1.000
_cell.angle_alpha   90.00
_cell.angle_beta   90.00
_cell.angle_gamma   90.00
#
_symmetry.space_group_name_H-M   'P 1'
#
loop_
_entity.id
_entity.type
_entity.pdbx_description
1 polymer ?
#
loop_
_entity_poly.entity_id
_entity_poly.type
_entity_poly.pdbx_seq_one_letter_code
_entity_poly.pdbx_strand_id
1 'polypeptide(L)'
;MAGHKRTSAANSAPTPRSVKRAKTETVIETFGPDMLRNILSFLQPKDALNLSSASAALDAAMDKSVWCYVLLEQCGVEPTLLKPRTQLRKKVLGLIEKKSCRHCGYFGRTKPSLYRIKVFSEHHGKQLCGRCVQLPMYQEIGRLAACQRYKLKFRQLETLPVRHVSTGKMHNFQDVLDLVARVRPLAPLL
;
A
#
# COMPACT_ATOMS: atom_id res chain seq x y z
N MET A 1 -36.04 -74.66 16.59
CA MET A 1 -36.94 -73.50 16.43
C MET A 1 -36.29 -72.30 17.12
N ALA A 2 -36.04 -71.29 16.29
CA ALA A 2 -35.51 -69.94 16.47
C ALA A 2 -35.25 -69.35 17.88
N GLY A 3 -34.15 -68.59 17.98
CA GLY A 3 -34.02 -67.54 19.01
C GLY A 3 -32.61 -67.04 19.34
N HIS A 4 -31.72 -66.83 18.37
CA HIS A 4 -30.42 -66.19 18.62
C HIS A 4 -30.58 -64.71 19.02
N LYS A 5 -30.28 -64.40 20.29
CA LYS A 5 -30.22 -63.03 20.81
C LYS A 5 -28.78 -62.52 20.61
N ARG A 6 -28.56 -61.75 19.54
CA ARG A 6 -27.31 -61.00 19.31
C ARG A 6 -27.29 -59.79 20.26
N THR A 7 -26.42 -59.81 21.25
CA THR A 7 -26.01 -58.60 21.99
C THR A 7 -24.76 -58.04 21.32
N SER A 8 -24.93 -56.89 20.69
CA SER A 8 -23.89 -56.07 20.07
C SER A 8 -22.99 -55.46 21.14
N ALA A 9 -21.69 -55.79 21.09
CA ALA A 9 -20.65 -55.12 21.85
C ALA A 9 -20.42 -53.71 21.28
N ALA A 10 -20.73 -52.67 22.05
CA ALA A 10 -20.39 -51.30 21.73
C ALA A 10 -18.92 -51.04 22.11
N ASN A 11 -18.05 -50.99 21.11
CA ASN A 11 -16.69 -50.48 21.23
C ASN A 11 -16.74 -49.00 21.64
N SER A 12 -16.53 -48.73 22.94
CA SER A 12 -16.30 -47.38 23.45
C SER A 12 -14.79 -47.12 23.42
N ALA A 13 -14.30 -46.62 22.29
CA ALA A 13 -12.99 -46.01 22.23
C ALA A 13 -12.98 -44.74 23.11
N PRO A 14 -11.97 -44.53 23.98
CA PRO A 14 -11.89 -43.31 24.75
C PRO A 14 -11.56 -42.14 23.81
N THR A 15 -12.52 -41.23 23.63
CA THR A 15 -12.28 -39.94 23.00
C THR A 15 -11.22 -39.18 23.80
N PRO A 16 -10.13 -38.69 23.16
CA PRO A 16 -9.16 -37.89 23.87
C PRO A 16 -9.83 -36.59 24.32
N ARG A 17 -9.86 -36.39 25.64
CA ARG A 17 -10.32 -35.15 26.28
C ARG A 17 -9.61 -33.97 25.61
N SER A 18 -10.39 -32.95 25.20
CA SER A 18 -9.81 -31.71 24.73
C SER A 18 -8.97 -31.12 25.85
N VAL A 19 -7.65 -31.09 25.63
CA VAL A 19 -6.73 -30.37 26.50
C VAL A 19 -7.18 -28.92 26.44
N LYS A 20 -7.69 -28.41 27.57
CA LYS A 20 -7.93 -26.98 27.75
C LYS A 20 -6.61 -26.27 27.44
N ARG A 21 -6.54 -25.68 26.25
CA ARG A 21 -5.41 -24.88 25.80
C ARG A 21 -5.18 -23.83 26.88
N ALA A 22 -4.07 -23.97 27.61
CA ALA A 22 -3.63 -22.94 28.54
C ALA A 22 -3.63 -21.62 27.77
N LYS A 23 -4.36 -20.63 28.30
CA LYS A 23 -4.41 -19.28 27.77
C LYS A 23 -2.96 -18.77 27.87
N THR A 24 -2.23 -18.84 26.77
CA THR A 24 -0.98 -18.10 26.63
C THR A 24 -1.41 -16.65 26.68
N GLU A 25 -1.34 -16.03 27.87
CA GLU A 25 -1.46 -14.58 28.02
C GLU A 25 -0.36 -14.00 27.14
N THR A 26 -0.74 -13.63 25.93
CA THR A 26 0.13 -12.94 25.01
C THR A 26 0.46 -11.61 25.66
N VAL A 27 1.75 -11.33 25.87
CA VAL A 27 2.36 -10.06 26.36
C VAL A 27 1.74 -8.80 25.74
N ILE A 28 1.03 -8.94 24.64
CA ILE A 28 0.25 -7.90 23.96
C ILE A 28 -0.91 -7.35 24.84
N GLU A 29 -1.51 -8.15 25.73
CA GLU A 29 -2.53 -7.66 26.69
C GLU A 29 -1.96 -6.59 27.66
N THR A 30 -0.64 -6.49 27.78
CA THR A 30 0.07 -5.52 28.64
C THR A 30 0.31 -4.16 27.95
N PHE A 31 0.09 -4.03 26.64
CA PHE A 31 0.23 -2.74 25.95
C PHE A 31 -1.05 -1.92 26.15
N GLY A 32 -1.04 -1.07 27.18
CA GLY A 32 -2.11 -0.10 27.37
C GLY A 32 -2.28 0.84 26.16
N PRO A 33 -3.45 1.49 26.00
CA PRO A 33 -3.74 2.40 24.88
C PRO A 33 -2.69 3.51 24.69
N ASP A 34 -2.09 4.00 25.77
CA ASP A 34 -1.09 5.07 25.72
C ASP A 34 0.24 4.60 25.13
N MET A 35 0.67 3.38 25.44
CA MET A 35 1.87 2.80 24.85
C MET A 35 1.67 2.56 23.35
N LEU A 36 0.49 2.08 22.95
CA LEU A 36 0.14 1.92 21.53
C LEU A 36 0.14 3.27 20.82
N ARG A 37 -0.47 4.32 21.39
CA ARG A 37 -0.44 5.67 20.80
C ARG A 37 0.99 6.18 20.61
N ASN A 38 1.87 5.97 21.60
CA ASN A 38 3.28 6.34 21.50
C ASN A 38 3.99 5.62 20.35
N ILE A 39 3.80 4.30 20.22
CA ILE A 39 4.35 3.54 19.08
C ILE A 39 3.79 4.06 17.76
N LEU A 40 2.47 4.25 17.68
CA LEU A 40 1.80 4.69 16.47
C LEU A 40 2.23 6.09 16.04
N SER A 41 2.65 6.97 16.95
CA SER A 41 3.12 8.32 16.61
C SER A 41 4.29 8.33 15.61
N PHE A 42 5.09 7.26 15.60
CA PHE A 42 6.20 7.06 14.67
C PHE A 42 5.80 6.33 13.37
N LEU A 43 4.58 5.79 13.30
CA LEU A 43 4.10 5.00 12.18
C LEU A 43 3.24 5.83 11.22
N GLN A 44 3.16 5.41 9.96
CA GLN A 44 2.15 5.93 9.05
C GLN A 44 0.80 5.23 9.29
N PRO A 45 -0.34 5.84 8.90
CA PRO A 45 -1.64 5.20 9.05
C PRO A 45 -1.75 3.79 8.42
N LYS A 46 -1.02 3.55 7.32
CA LYS A 46 -0.95 2.24 6.67
C LYS A 46 -0.27 1.19 7.56
N ASP A 47 0.80 1.57 8.25
CA ASP A 47 1.52 0.68 9.13
C ASP A 47 0.70 0.37 10.38
N ALA A 48 -0.07 1.35 10.89
CA ALA A 48 -1.05 1.14 11.95
C ALA A 48 -2.12 0.10 11.55
N LEU A 49 -2.63 0.14 10.32
CA LEU A 49 -3.54 -0.89 9.80
C LEU A 49 -2.88 -2.26 9.69
N ASN A 50 -1.64 -2.31 9.19
CA ASN A 50 -0.90 -3.56 9.06
C ASN A 50 -0.64 -4.19 10.44
N LEU A 51 -0.29 -3.36 11.44
CA LEU A 51 -0.08 -3.78 12.81
C LEU A 51 -1.35 -4.39 13.43
N SER A 52 -2.50 -3.71 13.31
CA SER A 52 -3.79 -4.25 13.74
C SER A 52 -4.12 -5.56 13.01
N SER A 53 -3.78 -5.67 11.73
CA SER A 53 -4.09 -6.86 10.93
C SER A 53 -3.11 -8.02 11.16
N ALA A 54 -2.00 -7.80 11.87
CA ALA A 54 -0.98 -8.82 12.12
C ALA A 54 -1.42 -9.86 13.16
N SER A 55 -2.32 -9.50 14.08
CA SER A 55 -2.90 -10.46 15.03
C SER A 55 -4.24 -9.98 15.61
N ALA A 56 -5.09 -10.93 16.02
CA ALA A 56 -6.36 -10.61 16.67
C ALA A 56 -6.17 -9.87 18.01
N ALA A 57 -5.08 -10.13 18.74
CA ALA A 57 -4.76 -9.43 19.98
C ALA A 57 -4.44 -7.95 19.72
N LEU A 58 -3.66 -7.64 18.67
CA LEU A 58 -3.37 -6.25 18.28
C LEU A 58 -4.61 -5.54 17.74
N ASP A 59 -5.46 -6.23 16.98
CA ASP A 59 -6.73 -5.67 16.53
C ASP A 59 -7.65 -5.28 17.69
N ALA A 60 -7.74 -6.16 18.70
CA ALA A 60 -8.53 -5.91 19.91
C ALA A 60 -7.93 -4.79 20.77
N ALA A 61 -6.60 -4.70 20.87
CA ALA A 61 -5.91 -3.65 21.62
C ALA A 61 -5.98 -2.28 20.93
N MET A 62 -6.08 -2.25 19.59
CA MET A 62 -6.36 -1.02 18.83
C MET A 62 -7.85 -0.67 18.91
N ASP A 63 -8.25 -0.17 20.07
CA ASP A 63 -9.64 0.18 20.37
C ASP A 63 -10.11 1.48 19.67
N LYS A 64 -11.33 1.91 20.00
CA LYS A 64 -11.92 3.15 19.47
C LYS A 64 -11.02 4.36 19.72
N SER A 65 -10.39 4.44 20.88
CA SER A 65 -9.57 5.58 21.28
C SER A 65 -8.29 5.66 20.45
N VAL A 66 -7.67 4.50 20.16
CA VAL A 66 -6.48 4.38 19.31
C VAL A 66 -6.80 4.77 17.87
N TRP A 67 -7.91 4.28 17.29
CA TRP A 67 -8.29 4.66 15.93
C TRP A 67 -8.72 6.12 15.81
N CYS A 68 -9.36 6.69 16.83
CA CYS A 68 -9.64 8.12 16.89
C CYS A 68 -8.33 8.92 16.82
N TYR A 69 -7.32 8.54 17.62
CA TYR A 69 -6.00 9.17 17.57
C TYR A 69 -5.39 9.12 16.15
N VAL A 70 -5.40 7.97 15.49
CA VAL A 70 -4.88 7.84 14.11
C VAL A 70 -5.64 8.75 13.12
N LEU A 71 -6.97 8.84 13.24
CA LEU A 71 -7.78 9.69 12.35
C LEU A 71 -7.52 11.18 12.56
N LEU A 72 -7.42 11.61 13.82
CA LEU A 72 -7.20 13.03 14.16
C LEU A 72 -5.76 13.44 13.85
N GLU A 73 -4.79 12.78 14.49
CA GLU A 73 -3.40 13.22 14.50
C GLU A 73 -2.64 12.86 13.22
N GLN A 74 -2.95 11.71 12.61
CA GLN A 74 -2.19 11.24 11.45
C GLN A 74 -2.91 11.48 10.13
N CYS A 75 -4.24 11.31 10.11
CA CYS A 75 -5.04 11.47 8.89
C CYS A 75 -5.55 12.92 8.68
N GLY A 76 -5.45 13.78 9.70
CA GLY A 76 -5.94 15.15 9.68
C GLY A 76 -7.46 15.22 9.45
N VAL A 77 -8.21 14.34 10.12
CA VAL A 77 -9.68 14.37 10.09
C VAL A 77 -10.18 15.31 11.17
N GLU A 78 -11.05 16.24 10.81
CA GLU A 78 -11.68 17.12 11.80
C GLU A 78 -12.51 16.32 12.82
N PRO A 79 -12.42 16.64 14.13
CA PRO A 79 -13.19 15.95 15.16
C PRO A 79 -14.70 15.94 14.90
N THR A 80 -15.23 17.04 14.34
CA THR A 80 -16.65 17.20 13.99
C THR A 80 -17.15 16.17 12.96
N LEU A 81 -16.23 15.56 12.18
CA LEU A 81 -16.55 14.54 11.18
C LEU A 81 -16.54 13.11 11.75
N LEU A 82 -16.26 12.93 13.04
CA LEU A 82 -16.25 11.63 13.73
C LEU A 82 -17.55 11.44 14.53
N LYS A 83 -18.55 10.82 13.89
CA LYS A 83 -19.81 10.46 14.56
C LYS A 83 -19.63 9.24 15.47
N PRO A 84 -20.43 9.06 16.55
CA PRO A 84 -20.28 7.93 17.49
C PRO A 84 -20.34 6.53 16.87
N ARG A 85 -21.10 6.35 15.78
CA ARG A 85 -21.26 5.08 15.04
C ARG A 85 -20.30 4.94 13.85
N THR A 86 -19.29 5.81 13.73
CA THR A 86 -18.34 5.76 12.61
C THR A 86 -17.48 4.51 12.73
N GLN A 87 -17.40 3.73 11.64
CA GLN A 87 -16.47 2.61 11.52
C GLN A 87 -15.04 3.16 11.32
N LEU A 88 -14.35 3.46 12.43
CA LEU A 88 -13.10 4.23 12.44
C LEU A 88 -12.00 3.56 11.61
N ARG A 89 -11.74 2.27 11.83
CA ARG A 89 -10.75 1.49 11.07
C ARG A 89 -11.03 1.50 9.55
N LYS A 90 -12.30 1.31 9.17
CA LYS A 90 -12.73 1.39 7.75
C LYS A 90 -12.51 2.79 7.16
N LYS A 91 -12.72 3.85 7.96
CA LYS A 91 -12.46 5.23 7.55
C LYS A 91 -10.96 5.48 7.33
N VAL A 92 -10.09 4.95 8.21
CA VAL A 92 -8.63 4.99 8.04
C VAL A 92 -8.23 4.30 6.73
N LEU A 93 -8.73 3.09 6.47
CA LEU A 93 -8.48 2.35 5.22
C LEU A 93 -8.86 3.18 3.99
N GLY A 94 -10.08 3.72 3.95
CA GLY A 94 -10.53 4.54 2.83
C GLY A 94 -9.75 5.85 2.66
N LEU A 95 -9.17 6.40 3.73
CA LEU A 95 -8.29 7.56 3.64
C LEU A 95 -6.92 7.18 3.08
N ILE A 96 -6.35 6.05 3.49
CA ILE A 96 -5.08 5.54 2.96
C ILE A 96 -5.19 5.30 1.46
N GLU A 97 -6.26 4.66 0.99
CA GLU A 97 -6.47 4.42 -0.44
C GLU A 97 -6.55 5.72 -1.27
N LYS A 98 -7.08 6.79 -0.68
CA LYS A 98 -7.29 8.09 -1.36
C LYS A 98 -6.12 9.06 -1.22
N LYS A 99 -5.35 8.95 -0.13
CA LYS A 99 -4.30 9.89 0.28
C LYS A 99 -2.91 9.25 0.30
N SER A 100 -2.71 8.09 -0.32
CA SER A 100 -1.38 7.49 -0.45
C SER A 100 -0.83 7.56 -1.87
N CYS A 101 0.49 7.74 -1.96
CA CYS A 101 1.22 7.58 -3.21
C CYS A 101 1.07 6.13 -3.72
N ARG A 102 0.67 5.97 -4.98
CA ARG A 102 0.51 4.66 -5.63
C ARG A 102 1.83 3.94 -5.87
N HIS A 103 2.95 4.66 -5.91
CA HIS A 103 4.28 4.08 -6.11
C HIS A 103 4.91 3.64 -4.79
N CYS A 104 5.11 4.56 -3.84
CA CYS A 104 5.84 4.27 -2.60
C CYS A 104 4.95 4.10 -1.36
N GLY A 105 3.63 4.29 -1.46
CA GLY A 105 2.72 4.22 -0.31
C GLY A 105 2.76 5.43 0.62
N TYR A 106 3.61 6.44 0.37
CA TYR A 106 3.69 7.65 1.20
C TYR A 106 2.31 8.28 1.43
N PHE A 107 1.92 8.41 2.69
CA PHE A 107 0.67 9.03 3.08
C PHE A 107 0.80 10.55 3.21
N GLY A 108 -0.01 11.27 2.43
CA GLY A 108 -0.05 12.71 2.40
C GLY A 108 -0.87 13.32 3.55
N ARG A 109 -0.21 13.85 4.59
CA ARG A 109 -0.90 14.48 5.74
C ARG A 109 -1.59 15.80 5.39
N THR A 110 -0.99 16.63 4.54
CA THR A 110 -1.51 17.96 4.14
C THR A 110 -1.85 18.03 2.65
N LYS A 111 -2.78 18.90 2.24
CA LYS A 111 -3.06 19.15 0.81
C LYS A 111 -2.10 20.22 0.27
N PRO A 112 -1.63 20.14 -1.00
CA PRO A 112 -1.68 19.01 -1.93
C PRO A 112 -0.37 18.21 -1.85
N SER A 113 -0.27 17.23 -0.97
CA SER A 113 0.91 16.36 -0.86
C SER A 113 1.02 15.29 -1.97
N LEU A 114 -0.02 15.13 -2.79
CA LEU A 114 -0.07 14.17 -3.88
C LEU A 114 -0.48 14.82 -5.21
N TYR A 115 0.22 14.44 -6.26
CA TYR A 115 -0.02 14.83 -7.64
C TYR A 115 -0.77 13.72 -8.35
N ARG A 116 -1.87 14.06 -9.03
CA ARG A 116 -2.56 13.14 -9.92
C ARG A 116 -2.03 13.33 -11.34
N ILE A 117 -1.58 12.24 -11.96
CA ILE A 117 -1.18 12.27 -13.37
C ILE A 117 -2.44 12.51 -14.21
N LYS A 118 -2.52 13.72 -14.79
CA LYS A 118 -3.60 14.11 -15.72
C LYS A 118 -3.28 13.77 -17.17
N VAL A 119 -2.02 13.46 -17.45
CA VAL A 119 -1.56 13.08 -18.78
C VAL A 119 -2.17 11.73 -19.14
N PHE A 120 -2.75 11.63 -20.34
CA PHE A 120 -3.33 10.40 -20.87
C PHE A 120 -2.22 9.42 -21.30
N SER A 121 -1.62 8.80 -20.30
CA SER A 121 -0.60 7.75 -20.40
C SER A 121 -1.12 6.48 -19.70
N GLU A 122 -0.35 5.40 -19.73
CA GLU A 122 -0.59 4.20 -18.91
C GLU A 122 -0.62 4.48 -17.39
N HIS A 123 -0.16 5.66 -16.97
CA HIS A 123 -0.15 6.10 -15.58
C HIS A 123 -1.24 7.13 -15.26
N HIS A 124 -2.14 7.40 -16.21
CA HIS A 124 -3.26 8.32 -16.03
C HIS A 124 -4.07 7.98 -14.76
N GLY A 125 -4.40 9.01 -13.99
CA GLY A 125 -5.18 8.88 -12.76
C GLY A 125 -4.40 8.40 -11.53
N LYS A 126 -3.16 7.89 -11.69
CA LYS A 126 -2.31 7.52 -10.55
C LYS A 126 -1.99 8.76 -9.71
N GLN A 127 -2.04 8.59 -8.39
CA GLN A 127 -1.66 9.61 -7.41
C GLN A 127 -0.25 9.33 -6.91
N LEU A 128 0.65 10.31 -6.96
CA LEU A 128 2.06 10.17 -6.60
C LEU A 128 2.47 11.27 -5.64
N CYS A 129 3.41 10.98 -4.74
CA CYS A 129 4.05 12.02 -3.94
C CYS A 129 5.01 12.86 -4.80
N GLY A 130 5.41 14.02 -4.28
CA GLY A 130 6.31 14.94 -4.99
C GLY A 130 7.67 14.35 -5.37
N ARG A 131 8.14 13.31 -4.66
CA ARG A 131 9.37 12.59 -5.05
C ARG A 131 9.10 11.60 -6.19
N CYS A 132 8.05 10.78 -6.07
CA CYS A 132 7.76 9.75 -7.07
C CYS A 132 7.36 10.33 -8.42
N VAL A 133 6.68 11.49 -8.47
CA VAL A 133 6.33 12.14 -9.74
C VAL A 133 7.58 12.58 -10.53
N GLN A 134 8.74 12.68 -9.87
CA GLN A 134 10.01 13.01 -10.53
C GLN A 134 10.72 11.79 -11.13
N LEU A 135 10.24 10.58 -10.87
CA LEU A 135 10.86 9.38 -11.43
C LEU A 135 10.65 9.34 -12.96
N PRO A 136 11.66 8.92 -13.75
CA PRO A 136 11.59 8.93 -15.21
C PRO A 136 10.38 8.21 -15.78
N MET A 137 9.94 7.10 -15.16
CA MET A 137 8.77 6.34 -15.62
C MET A 137 7.46 7.15 -15.60
N TYR A 138 7.36 8.19 -14.76
CA TYR A 138 6.19 9.07 -14.67
C TYR A 138 6.37 10.40 -15.40
N GLN A 139 7.52 10.60 -16.03
CA GLN A 139 7.83 11.80 -16.78
C GLN A 139 7.81 11.54 -18.28
N GLU A 140 7.60 12.61 -19.02
CA GLU A 140 7.69 12.59 -20.47
C GLU A 140 8.71 13.62 -20.95
N ILE A 141 9.33 13.32 -22.08
CA ILE A 141 10.29 14.20 -22.74
C ILE A 141 9.88 14.39 -24.20
N GLY A 142 9.98 15.64 -24.66
CA GLY A 142 9.72 15.96 -26.06
C GLY A 142 10.81 15.41 -26.97
N ARG A 143 10.45 15.04 -28.20
CA ARG A 143 11.38 14.48 -29.20
C ARG A 143 12.65 15.32 -29.39
N LEU A 144 12.50 16.64 -29.53
CA LEU A 144 13.64 17.56 -29.73
C LEU A 144 14.55 17.60 -28.50
N ALA A 145 13.99 17.68 -27.30
CA ALA A 145 14.74 17.68 -26.05
C ALA A 145 15.51 16.36 -25.86
N ALA A 146 14.89 15.22 -26.19
CA ALA A 146 15.56 13.91 -26.14
C ALA A 146 16.75 13.83 -27.10
N CYS A 147 16.58 14.27 -28.36
CA CYS A 147 17.67 14.34 -29.34
C CYS A 147 18.81 15.25 -28.85
N GLN A 148 18.50 16.44 -28.33
CA GLN A 148 19.51 17.42 -27.90
C GLN A 148 20.29 16.94 -26.67
N ARG A 149 19.58 16.43 -25.66
CA ARG A 149 20.16 16.03 -24.36
C ARG A 149 20.93 14.72 -24.45
N TYR A 150 20.40 13.73 -25.17
CA TYR A 150 20.99 12.39 -25.23
C TYR A 150 21.69 12.09 -26.55
N LYS A 151 21.74 13.06 -27.47
CA LYS A 151 22.40 12.94 -28.78
C LYS A 151 21.88 11.71 -29.57
N LEU A 152 20.58 11.42 -29.42
CA LEU A 152 19.88 10.38 -30.16
C LEU A 152 19.51 10.89 -31.56
N LYS A 153 19.50 9.98 -32.55
CA LYS A 153 18.99 10.27 -33.88
C LYS A 153 17.46 10.17 -33.90
N PHE A 154 16.80 10.98 -34.73
CA PHE A 154 15.34 10.97 -34.88
C PHE A 154 14.75 9.59 -35.18
N ARG A 155 15.42 8.78 -36.02
CA ARG A 155 15.01 7.41 -36.36
C ARG A 155 15.07 6.44 -35.19
N GLN A 156 15.97 6.67 -34.22
CA GLN A 156 16.06 5.80 -33.04
C GLN A 156 14.85 5.99 -32.13
N LEU A 157 14.39 7.24 -31.97
CA LEU A 157 13.19 7.54 -31.17
C LEU A 157 11.89 7.05 -31.80
N GLU A 158 11.85 6.81 -33.12
CA GLU A 158 10.66 6.26 -33.79
C GLU A 158 10.33 4.82 -33.38
N THR A 159 11.29 4.12 -32.77
CA THR A 159 11.08 2.77 -32.22
C THR A 159 10.31 2.78 -30.90
N LEU A 160 10.18 3.94 -30.24
CA LEU A 160 9.53 4.06 -28.94
C LEU A 160 8.05 4.44 -29.08
N PRO A 161 7.20 3.99 -28.14
CA PRO A 161 5.84 4.51 -28.03
C PRO A 161 5.84 6.04 -27.95
N VAL A 162 4.84 6.65 -28.58
CA VAL A 162 4.73 8.12 -28.66
C VAL A 162 3.31 8.56 -28.36
N ARG A 163 3.21 9.62 -27.55
CA ARG A 163 1.97 10.34 -27.32
C ARG A 163 1.96 11.63 -28.13
N HIS A 164 0.90 11.83 -28.90
CA HIS A 164 0.71 13.04 -29.68
C HIS A 164 -0.01 14.08 -28.83
N VAL A 165 0.56 15.28 -28.77
CA VAL A 165 0.00 16.47 -28.09
C VAL A 165 0.04 17.66 -29.04
N SER A 166 -0.69 18.72 -28.71
CA SER A 166 -0.68 19.97 -29.50
C SER A 166 0.73 20.56 -29.69
N THR A 167 1.62 20.36 -28.71
CA THR A 167 3.01 20.84 -28.75
C THR A 167 3.99 19.87 -29.44
N GLY A 168 3.51 18.71 -29.93
CA GLY A 168 4.32 17.75 -30.69
C GLY A 168 4.27 16.32 -30.15
N LYS A 169 5.41 15.63 -30.25
CA LYS A 169 5.56 14.20 -29.88
C LYS A 169 6.28 14.07 -28.54
N MET A 170 5.63 13.41 -27.60
CA MET A 170 6.15 13.13 -26.26
C MET A 170 6.44 11.63 -26.11
N HIS A 171 7.56 11.30 -25.50
CA HIS A 171 7.96 9.94 -25.18
C HIS A 171 8.05 9.78 -23.66
N ASN A 172 7.78 8.58 -23.15
CA ASN A 172 8.07 8.26 -21.75
C ASN A 172 9.58 8.44 -21.52
N PHE A 173 9.94 9.09 -20.42
CA PHE A 173 11.34 9.41 -20.18
C PHE A 173 12.17 8.17 -19.81
N GLN A 174 11.59 7.18 -19.12
CA GLN A 174 12.26 5.89 -18.86
C GLN A 174 12.59 5.16 -20.17
N ASP A 175 11.65 5.07 -21.11
CA ASP A 175 11.88 4.42 -22.40
C ASP A 175 13.04 5.05 -23.19
N VAL A 176 13.19 6.38 -23.10
CA VAL A 176 14.30 7.11 -23.69
C VAL A 176 15.61 6.77 -22.99
N LEU A 177 15.64 6.69 -21.66
CA LEU A 177 16.84 6.28 -20.92
C LEU A 177 17.27 4.85 -21.27
N ASP A 178 16.30 3.93 -21.37
CA ASP A 178 16.56 2.54 -21.76
C ASP A 178 17.08 2.44 -23.20
N LEU A 179 16.55 3.26 -24.12
CA LEU A 179 17.08 3.37 -25.47
C LEU A 179 18.52 3.90 -25.48
N VAL A 180 18.84 4.93 -24.67
CA VAL A 180 20.20 5.47 -24.56
C VAL A 180 21.17 4.39 -24.10
N ALA A 181 20.80 3.62 -23.08
CA ALA A 181 21.62 2.52 -22.56
C ALA A 181 21.91 1.45 -23.63
N ARG A 182 20.92 1.12 -24.48
CA ARG A 182 21.09 0.15 -25.58
C ARG A 182 21.97 0.67 -26.72
N VAL A 183 21.84 1.93 -27.09
CA VAL A 183 22.57 2.53 -28.22
C VAL A 183 24.00 2.91 -27.83
N ARG A 184 24.23 3.14 -26.55
CA ARG A 184 25.53 3.51 -25.98
C ARG A 184 25.82 2.65 -24.76
N PRO A 185 26.09 1.36 -24.96
CA PRO A 185 26.58 0.54 -23.86
C PRO A 185 27.83 1.22 -23.31
N LEU A 186 27.81 1.58 -22.03
CA LEU A 186 29.04 1.95 -21.33
C LEU A 186 30.00 0.79 -21.56
N ALA A 187 31.18 1.09 -22.11
CA ALA A 187 32.22 0.09 -22.29
C ALA A 187 32.37 -0.67 -20.96
N PRO A 188 32.39 -2.01 -20.97
CA PRO A 188 32.60 -2.75 -19.74
C PRO A 188 33.90 -2.25 -19.12
N LEU A 189 33.82 -1.82 -17.86
CA LEU A 189 34.97 -1.51 -17.04
C LEU A 189 35.73 -2.83 -16.85
N LEU A 190 36.69 -3.10 -17.74
CA LEU A 190 37.72 -4.11 -17.57
C LEU A 190 38.81 -3.56 -16.66
#